data_AF-J1HA90-F1
#
_entry.id   AF-J1HA90-F1
#
_cell.length_a   1.000
_cell.length_b   1.000
_cell.length_c   1.000
_cell.angle_alpha   90.00
_cell.angle_beta   90.00
_cell.angle_gamma   90.00
#
_symmetry.space_group_name_H-M   'P 1'
#
loop_
_entity.id
_entity.type
_entity.pdbx_description
1 polymer ?
#
loop_
_entity_poly.entity_id
_entity_poly.type
_entity_poly.pdbx_seq_one_letter_code
_entity_poly.pdbx_strand_id
1 'polypeptide(L)' 'MESGTNGLIYPFAFRDLFGKDSGLENVFLSLPEDAQKAILKEEIRSEADLQDCIERYKLKQ' A
#
# COMPACT_ATOMS: atom_id res chain seq x y z
N MET A 1 -18.64 -12.63 5.98
CA MET A 1 -17.28 -12.09 6.17
C MET A 1 -17.23 -10.79 5.42
N GLU A 2 -17.17 -9.69 6.16
CA GLU A 2 -17.24 -8.34 5.62
C GLU A 2 -15.99 -8.09 4.77
N SER A 3 -16.16 -8.00 3.44
CA SER A 3 -15.14 -7.46 2.55
C SER A 3 -15.18 -5.94 2.67
N GLY A 4 -14.79 -5.44 3.84
CA GLY A 4 -14.59 -4.02 4.07
C GLY A 4 -13.22 -3.64 3.53
N THR A 5 -13.11 -3.34 2.24
CA THR A 5 -12.09 -2.37 1.82
C THR A 5 -12.33 -1.14 2.67
N ASN A 6 -11.40 -0.83 3.57
CA ASN A 6 -11.53 0.04 4.74
C ASN A 6 -11.73 1.55 4.39
N GLY A 7 -12.57 1.87 3.41
CA GLY A 7 -12.83 3.24 2.95
C GLY A 7 -11.60 3.99 2.42
N LEU A 8 -10.47 3.33 2.29
CA LEU A 8 -9.22 3.95 1.86
C LEU A 8 -9.26 4.21 0.36
N ILE A 9 -9.40 5.48 0.01
CA ILE A 9 -9.28 5.94 -1.36
C ILE A 9 -7.80 6.16 -1.65
N TYR A 10 -7.22 5.27 -2.47
CA TYR A 10 -5.86 5.43 -2.95
C TYR A 10 -5.81 6.27 -4.23
N PRO A 11 -4.70 6.98 -4.49
CA PRO A 11 -4.45 7.61 -5.78
C PRO A 11 -4.50 6.57 -6.91
N PHE A 12 -4.91 6.98 -8.11
CA PHE A 12 -5.03 6.09 -9.27
C PHE A 12 -3.75 5.29 -9.56
N ALA A 13 -2.58 5.89 -9.32
CA ALA A 13 -1.28 5.23 -9.48
C ALA A 13 -1.14 3.97 -8.61
N PHE A 14 -1.58 4.00 -7.35
CA PHE A 14 -1.53 2.84 -6.46
C PHE A 14 -2.51 1.75 -6.90
N ARG A 15 -3.69 2.13 -7.41
CA ARG A 15 -4.67 1.17 -7.92
C ARG A 15 -4.14 0.39 -9.13
N ASP A 16 -3.40 1.05 -10.02
CA ASP A 16 -2.72 0.39 -11.15
C ASP A 16 -1.64 -0.60 -10.67
N LEU A 17 -0.88 -0.24 -9.64
CA LEU A 17 0.15 -1.10 -9.04
C LEU A 17 -0.46 -2.31 -8.31
N PHE A 18 -1.47 -2.10 -7.46
CA PHE A 18 -2.18 -3.18 -6.78
C PHE A 18 -2.96 -4.10 -7.73
N GLY A 19 -3.42 -3.58 -8.86
CA GLY A 19 -4.04 -4.39 -9.90
C GLY A 19 -3.09 -5.37 -10.60
N LYS A 20 -1.76 -5.13 -10.51
CA LYS A 20 -0.73 -6.00 -11.07
C LYS A 20 -0.30 -7.08 -10.09
N ASP A 21 -0.26 -6.77 -8.79
CA ASP A 21 0.09 -7.72 -7.74
C ASP A 21 -0.88 -7.63 -6.54
N SER A 22 -1.77 -8.62 -6.44
CA SER A 22 -2.74 -8.74 -5.34
C SER A 22 -2.09 -9.09 -3.99
N GLY A 23 -0.84 -9.57 -3.99
CA GLY A 23 -0.08 -9.81 -2.77
C GLY A 23 0.35 -8.49 -2.13
N LEU A 24 0.80 -7.55 -2.96
CA LEU A 24 1.23 -6.22 -2.55
C LEU A 24 0.10 -5.42 -1.90
N GLU A 25 -1.12 -5.51 -2.46
CA GLU A 25 -2.32 -4.89 -1.86
C GLU A 25 -2.61 -5.44 -0.47
N ASN A 26 -2.59 -6.77 -0.31
CA ASN A 26 -2.81 -7.41 1.00
C ASN A 26 -1.75 -7.00 2.02
N VAL A 27 -0.48 -6.92 1.60
CA VAL A 27 0.61 -6.49 2.47
C VAL A 27 0.42 -5.03 2.89
N PHE A 28 0.10 -4.14 1.94
CA PHE A 28 -0.19 -2.74 2.22
C PHE A 28 -1.34 -2.58 3.20
N LEU A 29 -2.46 -3.30 2.98
CA LEU A 29 -3.64 -3.26 3.85
C LEU A 29 -3.39 -3.82 5.26
N SER A 30 -2.39 -4.70 5.40
CA SER A 30 -1.99 -5.27 6.70
C SER A 30 -1.13 -4.33 7.53
N LEU A 31 -0.61 -3.24 6.95
CA LEU A 31 0.16 -2.23 7.68
C LEU A 31 -0.74 -1.41 8.62
N PRO A 32 -0.19 -0.81 9.69
CA PRO A 32 -0.94 0.17 10.47
C PRO A 32 -1.37 1.38 9.62
N GLU A 33 -2.49 2.00 9.98
CA GLU A 33 -3.07 3.13 9.24
C GLU A 33 -2.08 4.29 9.04
N ASP A 34 -1.21 4.54 10.03
CA ASP A 34 -0.18 5.60 9.94
C ASP A 34 0.85 5.31 8.85
N ALA A 35 1.32 4.05 8.75
CA ALA A 35 2.23 3.63 7.68
C ALA A 35 1.55 3.68 6.31
N GLN A 36 0.29 3.23 6.21
CA GLN A 36 -0.48 3.35 4.97
C GLN A 36 -0.59 4.80 4.52
N LYS A 37 -0.92 5.72 5.43
CA LYS A 37 -0.99 7.17 5.15
C LYS A 37 0.36 7.76 4.76
N ALA A 38 1.46 7.26 5.32
CA ALA A 38 2.80 7.72 4.99
C ALA A 38 3.22 7.24 3.59
N ILE A 39 2.98 5.97 3.26
CA ILE A 39 3.22 5.39 1.93
C ILE A 39 2.42 6.13 0.85
N LEU A 40 1.15 6.47 1.12
CA LEU A 40 0.31 7.22 0.17
C LEU A 40 0.77 8.65 -0.10
N LYS A 41 1.67 9.20 0.74
CA LYS A 41 2.30 10.51 0.54
C LYS A 41 3.63 10.43 -0.19
N GLU A 42 4.20 9.24 -0.34
CA GLU A 42 5.45 9.04 -1.08
C GLU A 42 5.19 9.09 -2.59
N GLU A 43 6.21 9.55 -3.34
CA GLU A 43 6.13 9.61 -4.80
C GLU A 43 6.43 8.25 -5.42
N ILE A 44 5.43 7.37 -5.40
CA ILE A 44 5.55 6.02 -5.95
C ILE A 44 5.37 6.04 -7.47
N ARG A 45 6.43 5.67 -8.20
CA ARG A 45 6.43 5.62 -9.67
C ARG A 45 6.39 4.20 -10.25
N SER A 46 6.56 3.17 -9.43
CA SER A 46 6.67 1.77 -9.88
C SER A 46 6.37 0.80 -8.74
N GLU A 47 6.10 -0.46 -9.10
CA GLU A 47 5.82 -1.52 -8.13
C GLU A 47 6.99 -1.77 -7.17
N ALA A 48 8.22 -1.77 -7.68
CA ALA A 48 9.43 -1.90 -6.86
C ALA A 48 9.57 -0.77 -5.84
N ASP A 49 9.16 0.45 -6.19
CA ASP A 49 9.20 1.61 -5.31
C ASP A 49 8.17 1.48 -4.18
N LEU A 50 6.97 0.99 -4.51
CA LEU A 50 5.93 0.67 -3.54
C LEU A 50 6.37 -0.45 -2.60
N GLN A 51 6.99 -1.50 -3.13
CA GLN A 51 7.47 -2.62 -2.35
C GLN A 51 8.59 -2.21 -1.39
N ASP A 52 9.58 -1.44 -1.86
CA ASP A 52 10.64 -0.87 -1.02
C ASP A 52 10.05 0.01 0.09
N CYS A 53 9.10 0.87 -0.24
CA CYS A 53 8.41 1.72 0.73
C CYS A 53 7.72 0.86 1.80
N ILE A 54 6.92 -0.13 1.40
CA ILE A 54 6.25 -1.08 2.30
C ILE A 54 7.27 -1.82 3.20
N GLU A 55 8.37 -2.31 2.65
CA GLU A 55 9.43 -3.00 3.40
C GLU A 55 10.08 -2.08 4.44
N ARG A 56 10.35 -0.82 4.10
CA ARG A 56 10.90 0.18 5.04
C ARG A 56 9.96 0.44 6.21
N TYR A 57 8.65 0.44 5.99
CA TYR A 57 7.67 0.60 7.07
C TYR A 57 7.46 -0.67 7.89
N LYS A 58 7.60 -1.87 7.30
CA LYS A 58 7.61 -3.14 8.06
C LYS A 58 8.80 -3.25 9.00
N LEU A 59 9.99 -2.83 8.58
CA LEU A 59 11.22 -2.91 9.40
C LEU A 59 11.24 -1.90 10.56
N LYS A 60 10.34 -0.91 10.57
CA LYS A 60 10.23 0.09 11.64
C LYS A 60 9.21 -0.26 12.73
N GLN A 61 8.49 -1.37 12.58
CA GLN A 61 7.62 -1.95 13.62
C GLN A 61 8.37 -3.00 14.43
#